data_AF-A0A1Q6FEA6-F1
#
_entry.id   AF-A0A1Q6FEA6-F1
#
_cell.length_a   1.000
_cell.length_b   1.000
_cell.length_c   1.000
_cell.angle_alpha   90.00
_cell.angle_beta   90.00
_cell.angle_gamma   90.00
#
_symmetry.space_group_name_H-M   'P 1'
#
loop_
_entity.id
_entity.type
_entity.pdbx_description
1 polymer ?
#
loop_
_entity_poly.entity_id
_entity_poly.type
_entity_poly.pdbx_seq_one_letter_code
_entity_poly.pdbx_strand_id
1 'polypeptide(L)'
;MLKFLLVCAAFAALPIQAQTLSGRIVGADARPVPYANIGLKNRPAGTVSERDGSFTLRIPDLSVRDTLRISCIGYAAREIPAAGHDARPLEIRLQEQPQTPLSPVITHIPRKRYTFGRSIGSKTVSARRSAPGRKAARWA
;
A
#
# COMPACT_ATOMS: atom_id res chain seq x y z
N MET A 1 33.40 27.17 -38.45
CA MET A 1 33.37 25.92 -37.64
C MET A 1 33.54 26.20 -36.14
N LEU A 2 34.52 27.01 -35.73
CA LEU A 2 34.74 27.39 -34.32
C LEU A 2 33.55 28.13 -33.66
N LYS A 3 32.79 28.91 -34.44
CA LYS A 3 31.63 29.68 -33.98
C LYS A 3 30.42 28.81 -33.61
N PHE A 4 30.31 27.60 -34.17
CA PHE A 4 29.29 26.61 -33.79
C PHE A 4 29.68 25.89 -32.49
N LEU A 5 30.98 25.68 -32.26
CA LEU A 5 31.51 25.05 -31.04
C LEU A 5 31.27 25.91 -29.79
N LEU A 6 31.38 27.24 -29.93
CA LEU A 6 31.11 28.21 -28.85
C LEU A 6 29.64 28.25 -28.42
N VAL A 7 28.69 28.01 -29.34
CA VAL A 7 27.24 28.00 -29.03
C VAL A 7 26.84 26.73 -28.27
N CYS A 8 27.42 25.57 -28.60
CA CYS A 8 27.22 24.33 -27.83
C CYS A 8 27.80 24.41 -26.41
N ALA A 9 28.96 25.05 -26.24
CA ALA A 9 29.59 25.20 -24.93
C ALA A 9 28.77 26.09 -23.97
N ALA A 10 28.06 27.10 -24.51
CA ALA A 10 27.17 27.95 -23.72
C ALA A 10 25.89 27.23 -23.26
N PHE A 11 25.41 26.24 -24.01
CA PHE A 11 24.20 25.48 -23.66
C PHE A 11 24.45 24.37 -22.64
N ALA A 12 25.68 23.89 -22.52
CA ALA A 12 26.07 22.83 -21.59
C ALA A 12 26.17 23.30 -20.11
N ALA A 13 26.11 24.61 -19.86
CA ALA A 13 26.32 25.19 -18.53
C ALA A 13 25.03 25.46 -17.74
N LEU A 14 23.88 24.92 -18.14
CA LEU A 14 22.65 25.05 -17.33
C LEU A 14 22.77 24.17 -16.07
N PRO A 15 22.79 24.76 -14.86
CA PRO A 15 22.81 23.97 -13.65
C PRO A 15 21.47 23.23 -13.51
N ILE A 16 21.51 21.91 -13.40
CA ILE A 16 20.38 21.12 -12.91
C ILE A 16 20.27 21.41 -11.41
N GLN A 17 19.40 22.35 -11.03
CA GLN A 17 19.13 22.67 -9.64
C GLN A 17 18.06 21.71 -9.09
N ALA A 18 18.45 20.84 -8.17
CA ALA A 18 17.51 20.08 -7.38
C ALA A 18 16.80 21.02 -6.39
N GLN A 19 15.47 21.03 -6.41
CA GLN A 19 14.68 21.82 -5.48
C GLN A 19 14.60 21.10 -4.14
N THR A 20 14.80 21.85 -3.05
CA THR A 20 14.73 21.32 -1.69
C THR A 20 13.57 21.97 -0.98
N LEU A 21 12.52 21.20 -0.72
CA LEU A 21 11.40 21.63 0.10
C LEU A 21 11.72 21.30 1.56
N SER A 22 11.61 22.29 2.43
CA SER A 22 11.80 22.11 3.87
C SER A 22 10.67 22.79 4.63
N GLY A 23 10.44 22.35 5.85
CA GLY A 23 9.34 22.90 6.63
C GLY A 23 9.07 22.15 7.92
N ARG A 24 7.93 22.45 8.53
CA ARG A 24 7.44 21.83 9.75
C ARG A 24 5.95 21.51 9.63
N ILE A 25 5.58 20.35 10.16
CA ILE A 25 4.19 19.89 10.24
C ILE A 25 3.71 20.07 11.67
N VAL A 26 2.58 20.76 11.82
CA VAL A 26 1.94 21.02 13.11
C VAL A 26 0.46 20.63 13.08
N GLY A 27 -0.07 20.25 14.24
CA GLY A 27 -1.48 19.98 14.43
C GLY A 27 -2.31 21.25 14.56
N ALA A 28 -3.61 21.10 14.75
CA ALA A 28 -4.53 22.22 15.00
C ALA A 28 -4.21 22.94 16.33
N ASP A 29 -3.66 22.22 17.29
CA ASP A 29 -3.20 22.68 18.61
C ASP A 29 -1.78 23.29 18.59
N ALA A 30 -1.21 23.52 17.40
CA ALA A 30 0.15 23.97 17.19
C ALA A 30 1.25 23.04 17.73
N ARG A 31 0.93 21.78 18.08
CA ARG A 31 1.93 20.79 18.44
C ARG A 31 2.56 20.17 17.20
N PRO A 32 3.85 19.79 17.25
CA PRO A 32 4.49 19.13 16.13
C PRO A 32 3.86 17.77 15.85
N VAL A 33 3.68 17.44 14.57
CA VAL A 33 3.21 16.12 14.14
C VAL A 33 4.41 15.29 13.67
N PRO A 34 4.90 14.35 14.50
CA PRO A 34 6.02 13.51 14.14
C PRO A 34 5.59 12.38 13.21
N TYR A 35 6.54 11.88 12.42
CA TYR A 35 6.36 10.69 11.57
C TYR A 35 5.21 10.80 10.56
N ALA A 36 4.85 12.02 10.16
CA ALA A 36 3.91 12.24 9.07
C ALA A 36 4.60 11.91 7.74
N ASN A 37 3.87 11.27 6.82
CA ASN A 37 4.34 10.97 5.49
C ASN A 37 4.12 12.18 4.58
N ILE A 38 5.16 12.60 3.87
CA ILE A 38 5.16 13.72 2.92
C ILE A 38 5.60 13.19 1.57
N GLY A 39 4.74 13.19 0.56
CA GLY A 39 5.09 12.66 -0.75
C GLY A 39 4.42 13.37 -1.90
N LEU A 40 4.96 13.20 -3.10
CA LEU A 40 4.30 13.66 -4.32
C LEU A 40 3.27 12.61 -4.77
N LYS A 41 2.04 13.05 -5.06
CA LYS A 41 0.91 12.14 -5.38
C LYS A 41 1.17 11.20 -6.56
N ASN A 42 1.98 11.63 -7.54
CA ASN A 42 2.23 10.91 -8.78
C ASN A 42 3.71 10.54 -9.00
N ARG A 43 4.56 10.70 -7.98
CA ARG A 43 6.00 10.44 -8.10
C ARG A 43 6.50 9.67 -6.88
N PRO A 44 7.48 8.78 -7.04
CA PRO A 44 8.08 8.01 -5.93
C PRO A 44 9.03 8.86 -5.07
N ALA A 45 8.76 10.16 -4.94
CA ALA A 45 9.54 11.09 -4.13
C ALA A 45 8.74 11.43 -2.87
N GLY A 46 9.34 11.16 -1.71
CA GLY A 46 8.74 11.45 -0.42
C GLY A 46 9.76 11.42 0.70
N THR A 47 9.34 11.90 1.86
CA THR A 47 10.10 11.96 3.10
C THR A 47 9.13 11.78 4.27
N VAL A 48 9.67 11.65 5.47
CA VAL A 48 8.89 11.54 6.71
C VAL A 48 9.30 12.68 7.62
N SER A 49 8.35 13.24 8.39
CA SER A 49 8.71 14.25 9.39
C SER A 49 9.44 13.63 10.59
N GLU A 50 10.40 14.40 11.10
CA GLU A 50 11.15 14.08 12.31
C GLU A 50 10.30 14.24 13.57
N ARG A 51 10.88 13.90 14.71
CA ARG A 51 10.20 13.93 16.03
C ARG A 51 9.70 15.33 16.44
N ASP A 52 10.34 16.37 15.93
CA ASP A 52 9.97 17.77 16.15
C ASP A 52 9.00 18.31 15.09
N GLY A 53 8.55 17.46 14.15
CA GLY A 53 7.67 17.79 13.04
C GLY A 53 8.41 18.39 11.84
N SER A 54 9.73 18.59 11.88
CA SER A 54 10.50 19.11 10.76
C SER A 54 10.61 18.09 9.63
N PHE A 55 10.74 18.55 8.39
CA PHE A 55 10.97 17.68 7.24
C PHE A 55 11.85 18.36 6.20
N THR A 56 12.55 17.53 5.41
CA THR A 56 13.28 17.97 4.22
C THR A 56 13.08 16.96 3.10
N LEU A 57 12.66 17.44 1.93
CA LEU A 57 12.40 16.66 0.73
C LEU A 57 13.19 17.25 -0.43
N ARG A 58 14.11 16.47 -1.00
CA ARG A 58 14.88 16.85 -2.18
C ARG A 58 14.19 16.30 -3.43
N ILE A 59 13.84 17.17 -4.36
CA ILE A 59 13.11 16.85 -5.58
C ILE A 59 13.96 17.33 -6.76
N PRO A 60 14.56 16.42 -7.54
CA PRO A 60 15.49 16.79 -8.61
C PRO A 60 14.83 17.49 -9.80
N ASP A 61 13.54 17.23 -10.05
CA ASP A 61 12.77 17.81 -11.16
C ASP A 61 11.34 18.07 -10.68
N LEU A 62 11.08 19.23 -10.08
CA LEU A 62 9.74 19.57 -9.62
C LEU A 62 8.96 20.27 -10.75
N SER A 63 7.77 19.76 -11.04
CA SER A 63 6.86 20.40 -11.97
C SER A 63 5.87 21.32 -11.25
N VAL A 64 5.42 22.37 -11.93
CA VAL A 64 4.34 23.26 -11.43
C VAL A 64 3.03 22.51 -11.17
N ARG A 65 2.85 21.35 -11.81
CA ARG A 65 1.67 20.48 -11.64
C ARG A 65 1.79 19.49 -10.49
N ASP A 66 2.95 19.41 -9.85
CA ASP A 66 3.18 18.45 -8.77
C ASP A 66 2.42 18.87 -7.50
N THR A 67 1.79 17.88 -6.87
CA THR A 67 1.01 18.06 -5.65
C THR A 67 1.68 17.29 -4.52
N LEU A 68 2.03 18.01 -3.46
CA LEU A 68 2.50 17.45 -2.21
C LEU A 68 1.29 16.96 -1.41
N ARG A 69 1.35 15.70 -0.99
CA ARG A 69 0.36 15.07 -0.13
C ARG A 69 1.01 14.76 1.22
N ILE A 70 0.37 15.25 2.27
CA ILE A 70 0.79 15.05 3.65
C ILE A 70 -0.27 14.17 4.32
N SER A 71 0.15 13.10 4.97
CA SER A 71 -0.74 12.17 5.66
C SER A 71 -0.12 11.66 6.95
N CYS A 72 -0.92 11.59 8.01
CA CYS A 72 -0.54 11.00 9.29
C CYS A 72 -1.74 10.28 9.89
N ILE A 73 -1.51 9.25 10.70
CA ILE A 73 -2.58 8.51 11.38
C ILE A 73 -3.30 9.46 12.35
N GLY A 74 -4.63 9.48 12.30
CA GLY A 74 -5.45 10.39 13.13
C GLY A 74 -5.61 11.81 12.56
N TYR A 75 -5.05 12.10 11.38
CA TYR A 75 -5.18 13.39 10.71
C TYR A 75 -5.82 13.24 9.32
N ALA A 76 -6.55 14.27 8.90
CA ALA A 76 -7.00 14.40 7.52
C ALA A 76 -5.80 14.59 6.59
N ALA A 77 -5.77 13.84 5.48
CA ALA A 77 -4.75 14.04 4.46
C ALA A 77 -4.89 15.44 3.84
N ARG A 78 -3.78 16.15 3.70
CA ARG A 78 -3.74 17.49 3.12
C ARG A 78 -2.96 17.46 1.81
N GLU A 79 -3.52 18.08 0.77
CA GLU A 79 -2.86 18.25 -0.52
C GLU A 79 -2.57 19.74 -0.75
N ILE A 80 -1.34 20.05 -1.17
CA ILE A 80 -0.90 21.40 -1.50
C ILE A 80 -0.07 21.39 -2.79
N PRO A 81 -0.08 22.46 -3.60
CA PRO A 81 0.86 22.60 -4.71
C PRO A 81 2.30 22.52 -4.19
N ALA A 82 3.15 21.74 -4.84
CA ALA A 82 4.56 21.66 -4.44
C ALA A 82 5.37 22.88 -4.92
N ALA A 83 4.94 23.50 -6.02
CA ALA A 83 5.62 24.66 -6.60
C ALA A 83 5.47 25.94 -5.78
N GLY A 84 6.51 26.77 -5.77
CA GLY A 84 6.52 28.07 -5.07
C GLY A 84 7.02 28.02 -3.63
N HIS A 85 7.56 26.87 -3.19
CA HIS A 85 8.01 26.64 -1.81
C HIS A 85 9.52 26.37 -1.69
N ASP A 86 10.31 26.69 -2.73
CA ASP A 86 11.73 26.31 -2.84
C ASP A 86 12.67 27.12 -1.94
N ALA A 87 12.27 28.35 -1.57
CA ALA A 87 13.15 29.31 -0.89
C ALA A 87 12.82 29.53 0.59
N ARG A 88 11.66 29.06 1.08
CA ARG A 88 11.21 29.34 2.45
C ARG A 88 10.69 28.08 3.14
N PRO A 89 11.00 27.90 4.43
CA PRO A 89 10.47 26.78 5.19
C PRO A 89 8.94 26.90 5.30
N LEU A 90 8.26 25.81 4.98
CA LEU A 90 6.79 25.76 4.95
C LEU A 90 6.23 25.27 6.29
N GLU A 91 5.29 25.99 6.88
CA GLU A 91 4.50 25.48 8.00
C GLU A 91 3.19 24.87 7.48
N ILE A 92 3.01 23.57 7.68
CA ILE A 92 1.82 22.83 7.22
C ILE A 92 1.00 22.44 8.44
N ARG A 93 -0.24 22.92 8.51
CA ARG A 93 -1.18 22.58 9.57
C ARG A 93 -2.07 21.41 9.19
N LEU A 94 -2.07 20.32 9.96
CA LEU A 94 -2.98 19.20 9.75
C LEU A 94 -4.19 19.33 10.66
N GLN A 95 -5.35 18.93 10.14
CA GLN A 95 -6.58 18.85 10.90
C GLN A 95 -6.71 17.44 11.45
N GLU A 96 -6.98 17.32 12.75
CA GLU A 96 -7.29 16.03 13.35
C GLU A 96 -8.58 15.48 12.74
N GLN A 97 -8.56 14.22 12.36
CA GLN A 97 -9.74 13.52 11.87
C GLN A 97 -9.88 12.23 12.64
N PRO A 98 -10.85 12.15 13.58
CA PRO A 98 -11.16 10.93 14.29
C PRO A 98 -11.44 9.82 13.28
N GLN A 99 -10.60 8.78 13.29
CA GLN A 99 -10.84 7.59 12.48
C GLN A 99 -12.16 6.98 12.99
N THR A 100 -13.20 6.98 12.16
CA THR A 100 -14.43 6.24 12.50
C THR A 100 -14.05 4.77 12.61
N PRO A 101 -14.33 4.10 13.75
CA PRO A 101 -13.98 2.70 13.91
C PRO A 101 -14.60 1.88 12.77
N LEU A 102 -13.77 1.06 12.12
CA LEU A 102 -14.24 0.13 11.10
C LEU A 102 -15.26 -0.81 11.76
N SER A 103 -16.50 -0.81 11.29
CA SER A 103 -17.50 -1.77 11.73
C SER A 103 -17.02 -3.18 11.34
N PRO A 104 -16.89 -4.13 12.29
CA PRO A 104 -16.51 -5.49 11.93
C PRO A 104 -17.58 -6.09 11.02
N VAL A 105 -17.20 -6.44 9.79
CA VAL A 105 -18.06 -7.27 8.94
C VAL A 105 -18.02 -8.68 9.54
N ILE A 106 -19.08 -9.05 10.26
CA ILE A 106 -19.27 -10.43 10.73
C ILE A 106 -19.60 -11.28 9.50
N THR A 107 -18.57 -11.81 8.81
CA THR A 107 -18.78 -12.84 7.80
C THR A 107 -18.98 -14.18 8.51
N HIS A 108 -20.23 -14.51 8.86
CA HIS A 108 -20.57 -15.85 9.30
C HIS A 108 -20.50 -16.79 8.09
N ILE A 109 -19.31 -17.33 7.81
CA ILE A 109 -19.11 -18.32 6.74
C ILE A 109 -19.50 -19.69 7.33
N PRO A 110 -20.63 -20.30 6.93
CA PRO A 110 -21.00 -21.63 7.42
C PRO A 110 -19.95 -22.64 6.95
N ARG A 111 -19.20 -23.22 7.88
CA ARG A 111 -18.18 -24.23 7.60
C ARG A 111 -18.88 -25.53 7.20
N LYS A 112 -18.81 -25.93 5.92
CA LYS A 112 -19.30 -27.24 5.46
C LYS A 112 -18.45 -28.32 6.13
N ARG A 113 -19.06 -29.09 7.04
CA ARG A 113 -18.38 -30.12 7.83
C ARG A 113 -18.13 -31.35 6.95
N TYR A 114 -16.90 -31.53 6.48
CA TYR A 114 -16.50 -32.77 5.81
C TYR A 114 -16.22 -33.84 6.87
N THR A 115 -17.03 -34.89 6.92
CA THR A 115 -16.80 -36.05 7.78
C THR A 115 -15.81 -36.99 7.11
N PHE A 116 -14.62 -37.12 7.69
CA PHE A 116 -13.63 -38.13 7.31
C PHE A 116 -13.97 -39.47 7.98
N GLY A 117 -14.40 -40.45 7.16
CA GLY A 117 -14.23 -41.90 7.35
C GLY A 117 -14.91 -42.60 8.53
N ARG A 118 -15.71 -43.64 8.23
CA ARG A 118 -15.77 -44.85 9.09
C ARG A 118 -16.07 -46.10 8.25
N SER A 119 -15.04 -46.66 7.61
CA SER A 119 -15.04 -48.05 7.19
C SER A 119 -14.69 -48.92 8.39
N ILE A 120 -15.69 -49.32 9.18
CA ILE A 120 -15.53 -50.39 10.16
C ILE A 120 -16.73 -51.33 9.98
N GLY A 121 -16.59 -52.24 9.03
CA GLY A 121 -17.56 -53.29 8.72
C GLY A 121 -16.80 -54.58 8.44
N SER A 122 -16.46 -55.26 9.52
CA SER A 122 -15.94 -56.64 9.66
C SER A 122 -16.11 -57.53 8.42
N LYS A 123 -15.01 -58.01 7.84
CA LYS A 123 -14.99 -59.23 7.02
C LYS A 123 -14.65 -60.40 7.95
N THR A 124 -15.67 -60.99 8.58
CA THR A 124 -15.52 -62.29 9.25
C THR A 124 -15.22 -63.36 8.19
N VAL A 125 -14.00 -63.89 8.23
CA VAL A 125 -13.64 -65.15 7.59
C VAL A 125 -14.31 -66.28 8.37
N SER A 126 -15.33 -66.91 7.80
CA SER A 126 -15.81 -68.20 8.28
C SER A 126 -15.89 -69.16 7.09
N ALA A 127 -14.97 -70.11 7.07
CA ALA A 127 -14.94 -71.21 6.14
C ALA A 127 -16.19 -72.09 6.29
N ARG A 128 -16.85 -72.45 5.17
CA ARG A 128 -17.55 -73.73 5.06
C ARG A 128 -17.67 -74.23 3.62
N ARG A 129 -17.02 -75.38 3.45
CA ARG A 129 -16.95 -76.39 2.38
C ARG A 129 -18.29 -76.74 1.68
N SER A 130 -18.17 -77.15 0.41
CA SER A 130 -18.90 -78.24 -0.28
C SER A 130 -20.07 -77.93 -1.27
N ALA A 131 -19.71 -77.88 -2.56
CA ALA A 131 -20.18 -78.76 -3.67
C ALA A 131 -21.66 -78.69 -4.17
N PRO A 132 -22.00 -79.28 -5.36
CA PRO A 132 -22.61 -78.55 -6.47
C PRO A 132 -24.05 -79.01 -6.82
N GLY A 133 -24.89 -78.10 -7.35
CA GLY A 133 -26.28 -78.39 -7.73
C GLY A 133 -26.61 -77.92 -9.14
N ARG A 134 -27.04 -78.85 -9.98
CA ARG A 134 -27.23 -78.75 -11.43
C ARG A 134 -28.38 -77.82 -11.84
N LYS A 135 -28.22 -77.18 -13.00
CA LYS A 135 -29.32 -76.63 -13.78
C LYS A 135 -30.33 -77.75 -14.11
N ALA A 136 -31.61 -77.48 -13.90
CA ALA A 136 -32.69 -78.19 -14.57
C ALA A 136 -33.52 -77.15 -15.33
N ALA A 137 -33.64 -77.40 -16.64
CA ALA A 137 -34.42 -76.63 -17.59
C ALA A 137 -35.93 -76.82 -17.36
N ARG A 138 -36.76 -75.92 -17.90
CA ARG A 138 -37.70 -76.25 -19.00
C ARG A 138 -38.42 -75.02 -19.53
N TRP A 139 -38.68 -75.11 -20.83
CA TRP A 139 -39.30 -74.17 -21.75
C TRP A 139 -40.82 -74.00 -21.57
N ALA A 140 -41.29 -72.93 -22.23
CA ALA A 140 -42.61 -72.67 -22.82
C ALA A 140 -43.75 -72.29 -21.86
#